data_AF-A0A8T4UYB3-F1
#
_entry.id   AF-A0A8T4UYB3-F1
#
_cell.length_a   1.000
_cell.length_b   1.000
_cell.length_c   1.000
_cell.angle_alpha   90.00
_cell.angle_beta   90.00
_cell.angle_gamma   90.00
#
_symmetry.space_group_name_H-M   'P 1'
#
loop_
_entity.id
_entity.type
_entity.pdbx_description
1 polymer ?
#
loop_
_entity_poly.entity_id
_entity_poly.type
_entity_poly.pdbx_seq_one_letter_code
_entity_poly.pdbx_strand_id
1 'polypeptide(L)'
;MLHIEYVCTGNNGRSPMAEAIAQDYVHERGLVSRVAISSSGSGLHQSTRKNGVEEVRQEQLTFVELALKNGIFQRDWQKYQAQLQTEARLDADPVKLKELFEYVVRVEGILRDRALWDISLVAAGEYHKPMVARPNRPGVQSLILAMAQSNLDQVSRIYTNFGPNFKTNAGTINGYAQMDGDVPNPFCQLLPAYEQCRDHLLVAVPKTIDRAVRELCG
;
A
#
# COMPACT_ATOMS: atom_id res chain seq x y z
N MET A 1 17.09 -9.29 -15.75
CA MET A 1 16.69 -9.04 -14.35
C MET A 1 15.18 -8.88 -14.34
N LEU A 2 14.49 -9.71 -13.56
CA LEU A 2 13.05 -9.61 -13.32
C LEU A 2 12.79 -8.46 -12.34
N HIS A 3 11.75 -7.69 -12.58
CA HIS A 3 11.24 -6.71 -11.61
C HIS A 3 9.89 -7.16 -11.05
N ILE A 4 9.74 -7.20 -9.74
CA ILE A 4 8.47 -7.47 -9.06
C ILE A 4 8.00 -6.19 -8.37
N GLU A 5 6.80 -5.74 -8.71
CA GLU A 5 6.15 -4.57 -8.14
C GLU A 5 4.95 -4.97 -7.29
N TYR A 6 4.96 -4.64 -6.01
CA TYR A 6 3.81 -4.84 -5.13
C TYR A 6 2.92 -3.61 -5.14
N VAL A 7 1.61 -3.78 -5.35
CA VAL A 7 0.68 -2.64 -5.52
C VAL A 7 -0.48 -2.70 -4.54
N CYS A 8 -0.65 -1.64 -3.74
CA CYS A 8 -1.85 -1.42 -2.94
C CYS A 8 -2.53 -0.10 -3.32
N THR A 9 -3.52 0.36 -2.57
CA THR A 9 -4.24 1.59 -2.91
C THR A 9 -3.37 2.85 -2.79
N GLY A 10 -2.86 3.13 -1.59
CA GLY A 10 -2.15 4.37 -1.27
C GLY A 10 -0.63 4.24 -1.12
N ASN A 11 -0.07 3.03 -1.30
CA ASN A 11 1.34 2.74 -1.02
C ASN A 11 1.84 3.12 0.38
N ASN A 12 0.98 2.99 1.39
CA ASN A 12 1.32 3.35 2.78
C ASN A 12 1.24 2.19 3.79
N GLY A 13 0.55 1.09 3.45
CA GLY A 13 0.38 -0.07 4.34
C GLY A 13 0.91 -1.35 3.70
N ARG A 14 0.02 -2.10 3.04
CA ARG A 14 0.29 -3.44 2.49
C ARG A 14 1.51 -3.53 1.54
N SER A 15 1.61 -2.65 0.54
CA SER A 15 2.65 -2.79 -0.49
C SER A 15 4.07 -2.46 -0.01
N PRO A 16 4.31 -1.44 0.84
CA PRO A 16 5.62 -1.25 1.47
C PRO A 16 6.01 -2.41 2.40
N MET A 17 5.05 -3.02 3.12
CA MET A 17 5.34 -4.21 3.94
C MET A 17 5.79 -5.38 3.07
N ALA A 18 5.09 -5.64 1.97
CA ALA A 18 5.46 -6.70 1.04
C ALA A 18 6.82 -6.44 0.39
N GLU A 19 7.14 -5.18 0.06
CA GLU A 19 8.46 -4.79 -0.46
C GLU A 19 9.57 -5.08 0.55
N ALA A 20 9.40 -4.68 1.82
CA ALA A 20 10.41 -4.94 2.86
C ALA A 20 10.66 -6.45 3.05
N ILE A 21 9.59 -7.24 3.16
CA ILE A 21 9.66 -8.70 3.28
C ILE A 21 10.31 -9.32 2.04
N ALA A 22 9.98 -8.83 0.84
CA ALA A 22 10.52 -9.36 -0.41
C ALA A 22 11.99 -9.02 -0.61
N GLN A 23 12.42 -7.81 -0.24
CA GLN A 23 13.83 -7.41 -0.31
C GLN A 23 14.69 -8.28 0.59
N ASP A 24 14.24 -8.50 1.82
CA ASP A 24 14.90 -9.38 2.78
C ASP A 24 14.99 -10.82 2.23
N TYR A 25 13.86 -11.38 1.80
CA TYR A 25 13.82 -12.73 1.23
C TYR A 25 14.71 -12.91 -0.02
N VAL A 26 14.73 -11.94 -0.94
CA VAL A 26 15.60 -11.95 -2.12
C VAL A 26 17.07 -11.90 -1.72
N HIS A 27 17.41 -11.12 -0.69
CA HIS A 27 18.77 -11.03 -0.15
C HIS A 27 19.21 -12.36 0.47
N GLU A 28 18.41 -12.93 1.39
CA GLU A 28 18.69 -14.21 2.04
C GLU A 28 18.86 -15.37 1.06
N ARG A 29 18.11 -15.34 -0.06
CA ARG A 29 18.19 -16.36 -1.12
C ARG A 29 19.28 -16.09 -2.16
N GLY A 30 20.06 -15.02 -2.04
CA GLY A 30 21.11 -14.66 -3.02
C GLY A 30 20.55 -14.29 -4.41
N LEU A 31 19.33 -13.79 -4.48
CA LEU A 31 18.61 -13.49 -5.72
C LEU A 31 18.74 -12.03 -6.17
N VAL A 32 19.49 -11.20 -5.44
CA VAL A 32 19.63 -9.74 -5.67
C VAL A 32 20.11 -9.36 -7.08
N SER A 33 20.87 -10.23 -7.75
CA SER A 33 21.32 -10.01 -9.13
C SER A 33 20.29 -10.39 -10.19
N ARG A 34 19.22 -11.07 -9.79
CA ARG A 34 18.19 -11.64 -10.69
C ARG A 34 16.84 -10.96 -10.55
N VAL A 35 16.51 -10.52 -9.33
CA VAL A 35 15.20 -9.95 -8.97
C VAL A 35 15.37 -8.57 -8.34
N ALA A 36 14.69 -7.58 -8.90
CA ALA A 36 14.52 -6.25 -8.31
C ALA A 36 13.10 -6.13 -7.74
N ILE A 37 12.98 -5.45 -6.60
CA ILE A 37 11.71 -5.27 -5.87
C ILE A 37 11.39 -3.78 -5.78
N SER A 38 10.11 -3.43 -5.93
CA SER A 38 9.57 -2.13 -5.54
C SER A 38 8.11 -2.24 -5.10
N SER A 39 7.56 -1.15 -4.56
CA SER A 39 6.12 -1.02 -4.31
C SER A 39 5.53 0.28 -4.86
N SER A 40 4.22 0.25 -5.09
CA SER A 40 3.48 1.42 -5.56
C SER A 40 2.00 1.44 -5.11
N GLY A 41 1.31 2.51 -5.51
CA GLY A 41 -0.07 2.83 -5.16
C GLY A 41 -0.92 3.03 -6.41
N SER A 42 -1.99 2.24 -6.56
CA SER A 42 -2.92 2.33 -7.69
C SER A 42 -3.87 3.53 -7.57
N GLY A 43 -4.28 3.90 -6.36
CA GLY A 43 -5.13 5.06 -6.10
C GLY A 43 -4.39 6.39 -6.28
N LEU A 44 -3.07 6.38 -6.04
CA LEU A 44 -2.24 7.57 -6.18
C LEU A 44 -2.24 8.14 -7.60
N HIS A 45 -2.45 7.30 -8.62
CA HIS A 45 -2.51 7.74 -10.01
C HIS A 45 -3.66 8.71 -10.27
N GLN A 46 -4.82 8.49 -9.63
CA GLN A 46 -5.97 9.39 -9.74
C GLN A 46 -5.69 10.68 -8.96
N SER A 47 -5.21 10.53 -7.72
CA SER A 47 -4.90 11.67 -6.84
C SER A 47 -3.90 12.66 -7.42
N THR A 48 -2.90 12.17 -8.16
CA THR A 48 -1.81 12.98 -8.72
C THR A 48 -2.13 13.56 -10.10
N ARG A 49 -3.15 13.06 -10.81
CA ARG A 49 -3.48 13.50 -12.18
C ARG A 49 -4.72 14.38 -12.27
N LYS A 50 -5.65 14.29 -11.32
CA LYS A 50 -6.99 14.88 -11.53
C LYS A 50 -7.69 15.47 -10.32
N ASN A 51 -7.14 15.43 -9.11
CA ASN A 51 -7.97 15.86 -8.00
C ASN A 51 -8.11 17.38 -7.96
N GLY A 52 -9.34 17.87 -8.17
CA GLY A 52 -9.74 19.18 -7.70
C GLY A 52 -9.58 19.24 -6.18
N VAL A 53 -9.45 20.46 -5.64
CA VAL A 53 -9.30 20.69 -4.19
C VAL A 53 -10.36 19.93 -3.38
N GLU A 54 -11.59 19.84 -3.92
CA GLU A 54 -12.71 19.14 -3.29
C GLU A 54 -12.56 17.61 -3.26
N GLU A 55 -11.98 17.00 -4.28
CA GLU A 55 -11.79 15.54 -4.33
C GLU A 55 -10.69 15.09 -3.37
N VAL A 56 -9.59 15.85 -3.28
CA VAL A 56 -8.56 15.65 -2.25
C VAL A 56 -9.18 15.80 -0.85
N ARG A 57 -10.04 16.81 -0.68
CA ARG A 57 -10.70 17.06 0.59
C ARG A 57 -11.58 15.88 1.01
N GLN A 58 -12.39 15.35 0.10
CA GLN A 58 -13.26 14.21 0.41
C GLN A 58 -12.51 12.93 0.72
N GLU A 59 -11.39 12.69 0.05
CA GLU A 59 -10.50 11.58 0.39
C GLU A 59 -9.92 11.74 1.81
N GLN A 60 -9.45 12.94 2.16
CA GLN A 60 -8.95 13.24 3.51
C GLN A 60 -10.03 13.05 4.59
N LEU A 61 -11.26 13.51 4.33
CA LEU A 61 -12.39 13.34 5.25
C LEU A 61 -12.69 11.86 5.48
N THR A 62 -12.79 11.09 4.40
CA THR A 62 -13.03 9.63 4.48
C THR A 62 -11.99 8.93 5.36
N PHE A 63 -10.71 9.31 5.24
CA PHE A 63 -9.64 8.70 6.04
C PHE A 63 -9.68 9.13 7.50
N VAL A 64 -9.93 10.41 7.78
CA VAL A 64 -10.08 10.91 9.14
C VAL A 64 -11.28 10.26 9.82
N GLU A 65 -12.43 10.15 9.16
CA GLU A 65 -13.62 9.47 9.66
C GLU A 65 -13.37 7.99 9.98
N LEU A 66 -12.66 7.28 9.10
CA LEU A 66 -12.31 5.89 9.34
C LEU A 66 -11.36 5.73 10.54
N ALA A 67 -10.34 6.58 10.64
CA ALA A 67 -9.41 6.59 11.76
C ALA A 67 -10.12 6.94 13.09
N LEU A 68 -11.09 7.85 13.06
CA LEU A 68 -11.96 8.16 14.20
C LEU A 68 -12.75 6.95 14.65
N LYS A 69 -13.45 6.30 13.71
CA LYS A 69 -14.25 5.11 13.96
C LYS A 69 -13.44 3.99 14.62
N ASN A 70 -12.17 3.85 14.23
CA ASN A 70 -11.30 2.79 14.72
C ASN A 70 -10.41 3.21 15.91
N GLY A 71 -10.61 4.41 16.47
CA GLY A 71 -9.94 4.84 17.70
C GLY A 71 -8.45 5.18 17.56
N ILE A 72 -8.00 5.58 16.36
CA ILE A 72 -6.60 5.97 16.10
C ILE A 72 -6.20 7.25 16.85
N PHE A 73 -7.13 8.17 17.06
CA PHE A 73 -6.88 9.42 17.79
C PHE A 73 -7.00 9.18 19.30
N GLN A 74 -5.89 9.29 20.04
CA GLN A 74 -5.86 9.10 21.51
C GLN A 74 -6.50 10.27 22.29
N ARG A 75 -6.50 10.16 23.64
CA ARG A 75 -7.11 11.03 24.69
C ARG A 75 -7.24 12.53 24.42
N ASP A 76 -6.31 13.18 23.71
CA ASP A 76 -6.43 14.61 23.39
C ASP A 76 -7.61 14.91 22.45
N TRP A 77 -8.06 13.90 21.69
CA TRP A 77 -9.23 14.01 20.83
C TRP A 77 -10.57 13.81 21.55
N GLN A 78 -10.62 13.12 22.70
CA GLN A 78 -11.86 13.02 23.49
C GLN A 78 -12.36 14.41 23.94
N LYS A 79 -11.44 15.33 24.20
CA LYS A 79 -11.77 16.75 24.47
C LYS A 79 -12.34 17.46 23.24
N TYR A 80 -11.94 17.05 22.04
CA TYR A 80 -12.35 17.64 20.78
C TYR A 80 -13.62 16.99 20.20
N GLN A 81 -13.88 15.72 20.49
CA GLN A 81 -15.13 15.00 20.18
C GLN A 81 -16.34 15.68 20.83
N ALA A 82 -16.15 16.26 22.03
CA ALA A 82 -17.15 17.12 22.68
C ALA A 82 -17.41 18.45 21.94
N GLN A 83 -16.42 18.96 21.18
CA GLN A 83 -16.52 20.20 20.39
C GLN A 83 -17.01 19.96 18.95
N LEU A 84 -16.89 18.73 18.45
CA LEU A 84 -17.29 18.26 17.13
C LEU A 84 -18.65 17.53 17.10
N GLN A 85 -19.49 17.65 18.13
CA GLN A 85 -20.87 17.08 18.12
C GLN A 85 -21.80 17.68 17.05
N THR A 86 -21.27 18.31 16.01
CA THR A 86 -21.96 18.64 14.77
C THR A 86 -21.04 18.27 13.61
N GLU A 87 -21.43 17.28 12.81
CA GLU A 87 -20.76 16.81 11.59
C GLU A 87 -20.39 17.97 10.63
N ALA A 88 -21.06 19.12 10.75
CA ALA A 88 -20.86 20.34 9.98
C ALA A 88 -19.50 21.06 10.14
N ARG A 89 -18.57 20.62 11.01
CA ARG A 89 -17.34 21.39 11.34
C ARG A 89 -16.03 20.95 10.68
N LEU A 90 -15.81 19.67 10.36
CA LEU A 90 -14.57 19.25 9.67
C LEU A 90 -14.55 19.74 8.21
N ASP A 91 -15.72 19.82 7.59
CA ASP A 91 -15.94 20.47 6.28
C ASP A 91 -15.81 22.00 6.31
N ALA A 92 -15.69 22.62 7.48
CA ALA A 92 -15.54 24.06 7.61
C ALA A 92 -14.07 24.52 7.80
N ASP A 93 -13.15 23.60 8.14
CA ASP A 93 -11.76 23.92 8.45
C ASP A 93 -10.75 23.04 7.66
N PRO A 94 -10.32 23.49 6.46
CA PRO A 94 -9.38 22.72 5.63
C PRO A 94 -7.98 22.61 6.22
N VAL A 95 -7.56 23.55 7.08
CA VAL A 95 -6.25 23.48 7.75
C VAL A 95 -6.28 22.35 8.77
N LYS A 96 -7.34 22.28 9.57
CA LYS A 96 -7.51 21.22 10.57
C LYS A 96 -7.66 19.83 9.95
N LEU A 97 -8.44 19.71 8.87
CA LEU A 97 -8.57 18.45 8.13
C LEU A 97 -7.20 17.93 7.68
N LYS A 98 -6.37 18.83 7.13
CA LYS A 98 -5.01 18.49 6.72
C LYS A 98 -4.15 18.01 7.90
N GLU A 99 -4.17 18.70 9.03
CA GLU A 99 -3.43 18.28 10.24
C GLU A 99 -3.84 16.88 10.71
N LEU A 100 -5.14 16.58 10.73
CA LEU A 100 -5.67 15.28 11.14
C LEU A 100 -5.27 14.19 10.16
N PHE A 101 -5.37 14.47 8.87
CA PHE A 101 -4.92 13.55 7.84
C PHE A 101 -3.41 13.26 7.97
N GLU A 102 -2.58 14.28 8.17
CA GLU A 102 -1.13 14.11 8.40
C GLU A 102 -0.84 13.28 9.66
N TYR A 103 -1.63 13.45 10.73
CA TYR A 103 -1.55 12.62 11.93
C TYR A 103 -1.88 11.15 11.61
N VAL A 104 -2.97 10.89 10.88
CA VAL A 104 -3.36 9.53 10.46
C VAL A 104 -2.22 8.89 9.67
N VAL A 105 -1.69 9.56 8.65
CA VAL A 105 -0.58 9.04 7.84
C VAL A 105 0.64 8.68 8.69
N ARG A 106 0.97 9.50 9.71
CA ARG A 106 2.07 9.21 10.62
C ARG A 106 1.81 7.98 11.48
N VAL A 107 0.62 7.87 12.08
CA VAL A 107 0.26 6.70 12.89
C VAL A 107 0.25 5.42 12.06
N GLU A 108 -0.27 5.49 10.83
CA GLU A 108 -0.24 4.36 9.89
C GLU A 108 1.19 3.88 9.62
N GLY A 109 2.13 4.81 9.40
CA GLY A 109 3.56 4.49 9.27
C GLY A 109 4.15 3.80 10.50
N ILE A 110 3.85 4.33 11.70
CA ILE A 110 4.31 3.74 12.97
C ILE A 110 3.75 2.33 13.17
N LEU A 111 2.46 2.12 12.92
CA LEU A 111 1.82 0.81 13.10
C LEU A 111 2.35 -0.22 12.12
N ARG A 112 2.53 0.17 10.85
CA ARG A 112 3.17 -0.65 9.82
C ARG A 112 4.56 -1.12 10.24
N ASP A 113 5.41 -0.18 10.64
CA ASP A 113 6.79 -0.48 10.98
C ASP A 113 6.87 -1.24 12.30
N ARG A 114 6.01 -0.93 13.27
CA ARG A 114 5.91 -1.70 14.52
C ARG A 114 5.54 -3.15 14.26
N ALA A 115 4.63 -3.43 13.33
CA ALA A 115 4.28 -4.81 12.97
C ALA A 115 5.49 -5.57 12.40
N LEU A 116 6.32 -4.93 11.59
CA LEU A 116 7.53 -5.55 11.03
C LEU A 116 8.72 -5.61 12.01
N TRP A 117 8.70 -4.79 13.05
CA TRP A 117 9.81 -4.67 13.99
C TRP A 117 10.19 -5.99 14.67
N ASP A 118 9.20 -6.81 15.01
CA ASP A 118 9.42 -8.09 15.71
C ASP A 118 10.14 -9.14 14.83
N ILE A 119 10.20 -8.91 13.51
CA ILE A 119 10.97 -9.71 12.55
C ILE A 119 12.20 -8.95 12.03
N SER A 120 12.64 -7.90 12.73
CA SER A 120 13.81 -7.08 12.38
C SER A 120 13.72 -6.36 11.02
N LEU A 121 12.50 -6.12 10.54
CA LEU A 121 12.25 -5.38 9.30
C LEU A 121 11.58 -4.03 9.55
N VAL A 122 11.75 -3.11 8.61
CA VAL A 122 11.09 -1.80 8.60
C VAL A 122 10.68 -1.47 7.16
N ALA A 123 9.45 -0.99 6.95
CA ALA A 123 8.96 -0.61 5.63
C ALA A 123 9.27 0.88 5.35
N ALA A 124 10.56 1.18 5.24
CA ALA A 124 11.14 2.51 4.96
C ALA A 124 10.93 3.61 6.02
N GLY A 125 10.39 3.28 7.21
CA GLY A 125 10.32 4.19 8.35
C GLY A 125 9.19 5.23 8.22
N GLU A 126 9.24 6.25 9.08
CA GLU A 126 8.32 7.42 9.03
C GLU A 126 8.37 8.19 7.70
N TYR A 127 9.38 7.95 6.87
CA TYR A 127 9.65 8.70 5.64
C TYR A 127 9.37 7.91 4.35
N HIS A 128 8.67 6.77 4.42
CA HIS A 128 8.23 6.08 3.21
C HIS A 128 7.48 7.05 2.30
N LYS A 129 7.98 7.24 1.07
CA LYS A 129 7.38 8.15 0.09
C LYS A 129 6.48 7.34 -0.84
N PRO A 130 5.15 7.55 -0.81
CA PRO A 130 4.24 6.84 -1.69
C PRO A 130 4.61 7.05 -3.16
N MET A 131 4.70 5.96 -3.92
CA MET A 131 4.98 5.98 -5.35
C MET A 131 3.75 5.61 -6.17
N VAL A 132 3.50 6.34 -7.24
CA VAL A 132 2.39 6.07 -8.18
C VAL A 132 2.70 4.81 -9.00
N ALA A 133 1.72 3.90 -9.09
CA ALA A 133 1.80 2.75 -9.99
C ALA A 133 1.95 3.23 -11.44
N ARG A 134 3.00 2.77 -12.11
CA ARG A 134 3.30 3.16 -13.49
C ARG A 134 4.13 2.09 -14.18
N PRO A 135 3.97 1.91 -15.51
CA PRO A 135 4.82 1.05 -16.29
C PRO A 135 6.31 1.30 -16.05
N ASN A 136 7.05 0.21 -15.89
CA ASN A 136 8.49 0.24 -16.00
C ASN A 136 8.95 0.63 -17.41
N ARG A 137 10.24 0.94 -17.51
CA ARG A 137 10.88 1.23 -18.79
C ARG A 137 10.66 0.07 -19.78
N PRO A 138 10.44 0.37 -21.08
CA PRO A 138 10.37 -0.66 -22.11
C PRO A 138 11.56 -1.62 -22.04
N GLY A 139 11.30 -2.92 -22.23
CA GLY A 139 12.33 -3.96 -22.20
C GLY A 139 12.64 -4.56 -20.84
N VAL A 140 12.04 -4.06 -19.75
CA VAL A 140 12.14 -4.69 -18.42
C VAL A 140 11.00 -5.69 -18.21
N GLN A 141 11.34 -6.96 -18.03
CA GLN A 141 10.37 -7.99 -17.64
C GLN A 141 9.86 -7.67 -16.23
N SER A 142 8.57 -7.36 -16.12
CA SER A 142 7.95 -6.91 -14.87
C SER A 142 6.77 -7.82 -14.51
N LEU A 143 6.66 -8.20 -13.24
CA LEU A 143 5.51 -8.87 -12.64
C LEU A 143 4.88 -7.90 -11.63
N ILE A 144 3.61 -7.56 -11.83
CA ILE A 144 2.86 -6.66 -10.96
C ILE A 144 1.91 -7.47 -10.09
N LEU A 145 2.08 -7.39 -8.76
CA LEU A 145 1.32 -8.15 -7.78
C LEU A 145 0.47 -7.21 -6.93
N ALA A 146 -0.81 -7.16 -7.26
CA ALA A 146 -1.80 -6.34 -6.56
C ALA A 146 -2.26 -7.02 -5.25
N MET A 147 -2.49 -6.21 -4.21
CA MET A 147 -2.93 -6.70 -2.90
C MET A 147 -4.39 -7.15 -2.86
N ALA A 148 -5.20 -6.66 -3.80
CA ALA A 148 -6.61 -6.98 -3.92
C ALA A 148 -7.06 -6.95 -5.39
N GLN A 149 -8.17 -7.60 -5.71
CA GLN A 149 -8.75 -7.54 -7.07
C GLN A 149 -9.03 -6.10 -7.51
N SER A 150 -9.55 -5.26 -6.61
CA SER A 150 -9.79 -3.84 -6.89
C SER A 150 -8.50 -3.06 -7.22
N ASN A 151 -7.37 -3.44 -6.64
CA ASN A 151 -6.07 -2.85 -6.98
C ASN A 151 -5.62 -3.31 -8.37
N LEU A 152 -5.83 -4.59 -8.72
CA LEU A 152 -5.51 -5.13 -10.04
C LEU A 152 -6.32 -4.45 -11.15
N ASP A 153 -7.61 -4.22 -10.92
CA ASP A 153 -8.49 -3.53 -11.87
C ASP A 153 -7.99 -2.10 -12.14
N GLN A 154 -7.56 -1.38 -11.09
CA GLN A 154 -6.99 -0.04 -11.22
C GLN A 154 -5.65 -0.05 -11.96
N VAL A 155 -4.74 -0.97 -11.62
CA VAL A 155 -3.48 -1.17 -12.34
C VAL A 155 -3.74 -1.43 -13.82
N SER A 156 -4.69 -2.30 -14.14
CA SER A 156 -5.02 -2.64 -15.53
C SER A 156 -5.45 -1.41 -16.32
N ARG A 157 -6.28 -0.54 -15.72
CA ARG A 157 -6.68 0.75 -16.34
C ARG A 157 -5.50 1.69 -16.51
N ILE A 158 -4.66 1.83 -15.49
CA ILE A 158 -3.47 2.71 -15.53
C ILE A 158 -2.56 2.30 -16.67
N TYR A 159 -2.25 1.00 -16.78
CA TYR A 159 -1.23 0.50 -17.70
C TYR A 159 -1.74 0.38 -19.14
N THR A 160 -3.03 0.07 -19.36
CA THR A 160 -3.63 0.06 -20.71
C THR A 160 -3.58 1.45 -21.36
N ASN A 161 -3.63 2.53 -20.57
CA ASN A 161 -3.52 3.90 -21.07
C ASN A 161 -2.12 4.27 -21.60
N PHE A 162 -1.10 3.42 -21.45
CA PHE A 162 0.24 3.65 -22.00
C PHE A 162 0.47 3.06 -23.39
N GLY A 163 -0.54 2.39 -23.96
CA GLY A 163 -0.57 2.00 -25.38
C GLY A 163 -0.95 0.53 -25.60
N PRO A 164 -1.46 0.19 -26.80
CA PRO A 164 -2.01 -1.13 -27.12
C PRO A 164 -0.99 -2.27 -27.08
N ASN A 165 0.31 -1.95 -27.11
CA ASN A 165 1.39 -2.93 -27.10
C ASN A 165 1.98 -3.18 -25.70
N PHE A 166 1.48 -2.51 -24.67
CA PHE A 166 1.97 -2.73 -23.31
C PHE A 166 1.34 -3.99 -22.72
N LYS A 167 2.08 -5.11 -22.75
CA LYS A 167 1.68 -6.33 -22.06
C LYS A 167 2.11 -6.27 -20.59
N THR A 168 1.17 -6.05 -19.69
CA THR A 168 1.37 -6.22 -18.24
C THR A 168 1.28 -7.69 -17.86
N ASN A 169 2.33 -8.23 -17.25
CA ASN A 169 2.19 -9.44 -16.45
C ASN A 169 1.71 -9.02 -15.06
N ALA A 170 0.39 -8.97 -14.86
CA ALA A 170 -0.22 -8.50 -13.63
C ALA A 170 -1.20 -9.52 -13.08
N GLY A 171 -1.25 -9.64 -11.75
CA GLY A 171 -2.19 -10.50 -11.03
C GLY A 171 -2.34 -10.04 -9.59
N THR A 172 -3.19 -10.69 -8.82
CA THR A 172 -3.18 -10.52 -7.37
C THR A 172 -2.04 -11.33 -6.75
N ILE A 173 -1.46 -10.84 -5.66
CA ILE A 173 -0.40 -11.57 -4.93
C ILE A 173 -0.89 -12.95 -4.49
N ASN A 174 -2.11 -13.04 -3.94
CA ASN A 174 -2.70 -14.30 -3.51
C ASN A 174 -2.99 -15.23 -4.69
N GLY A 175 -3.58 -14.71 -5.78
CA GLY A 175 -3.83 -15.51 -6.98
C GLY A 175 -2.53 -16.08 -7.58
N TYR A 176 -1.45 -15.29 -7.59
CA TYR A 176 -0.14 -15.75 -8.05
C TYR A 176 0.49 -16.74 -7.06
N ALA A 177 0.29 -16.55 -5.75
CA ALA A 177 0.74 -17.44 -4.68
C ALA A 177 -0.12 -18.71 -4.50
N GLN A 178 -1.19 -18.88 -5.28
CA GLN A 178 -2.20 -19.94 -5.10
C GLN A 178 -2.82 -19.92 -3.69
N MET A 179 -3.20 -18.72 -3.26
CA MET A 179 -3.92 -18.46 -2.02
C MET A 179 -5.28 -17.83 -2.34
N ASP A 180 -6.24 -18.02 -1.45
CA ASP A 180 -7.59 -17.48 -1.61
C ASP A 180 -7.70 -16.02 -1.16
N GLY A 181 -8.65 -15.31 -1.76
CA GLY A 181 -9.05 -13.96 -1.36
C GLY A 181 -7.98 -12.88 -1.56
N ASP A 182 -8.21 -11.72 -0.95
CA ASP A 182 -7.32 -10.57 -0.99
C ASP A 182 -6.41 -10.53 0.26
N VAL A 183 -5.32 -9.76 0.21
CA VAL A 183 -4.51 -9.48 1.40
C VAL A 183 -5.30 -8.58 2.36
N PRO A 184 -5.40 -8.93 3.66
CA PRO A 184 -6.07 -8.11 4.67
C PRO A 184 -5.60 -6.66 4.63
N ASN A 185 -6.54 -5.72 4.64
CA ASN A 185 -6.24 -4.29 4.59
C ASN A 185 -6.18 -3.69 6.00
N PRO A 186 -5.00 -3.32 6.51
CA PRO A 186 -4.85 -2.77 7.85
C PRO A 186 -5.07 -1.25 7.91
N PHE A 187 -5.41 -0.61 6.78
CA PHE A 187 -5.48 0.84 6.70
C PHE A 187 -6.53 1.42 7.66
N CYS A 188 -6.12 2.44 8.42
CA CYS A 188 -6.88 3.05 9.51
C CYS A 188 -7.33 2.05 10.59
N GLN A 189 -6.59 0.97 10.81
CA GLN A 189 -6.83 0.00 11.88
C GLN A 189 -5.70 0.03 12.92
N LEU A 190 -5.92 -0.62 14.05
CA LEU A 190 -4.90 -0.74 15.11
C LEU A 190 -3.86 -1.84 14.79
N LEU A 191 -2.80 -1.88 15.60
CA LEU A 191 -1.65 -2.78 15.42
C LEU A 191 -2.01 -4.25 15.09
N PRO A 192 -3.01 -4.91 15.71
CA PRO A 192 -3.32 -6.31 15.39
C PRO A 192 -3.70 -6.54 13.92
N ALA A 193 -4.34 -5.57 13.26
CA ALA A 193 -4.67 -5.68 11.83
C ALA A 193 -3.40 -5.61 10.96
N TYR A 194 -2.43 -4.79 11.36
CA TYR A 194 -1.12 -4.73 10.72
C TYR A 194 -0.32 -6.01 10.92
N GLU A 195 -0.36 -6.60 12.11
CA GLU A 195 0.27 -7.90 12.41
C GLU A 195 -0.37 -9.02 11.56
N GLN A 196 -1.71 -9.05 11.48
CA GLN A 196 -2.41 -9.99 10.60
C GLN A 196 -2.00 -9.82 9.13
N CYS A 197 -1.87 -8.58 8.67
CA CYS A 197 -1.40 -8.27 7.31
C CYS A 197 0.03 -8.76 7.09
N ARG A 198 0.95 -8.50 8.03
CA ARG A 198 2.32 -9.03 8.01
C ARG A 198 2.33 -10.54 7.91
N ASP A 199 1.62 -11.23 8.79
CA ASP A 199 1.64 -12.70 8.87
C ASP A 199 1.13 -13.31 7.56
N HIS A 200 0.13 -12.71 6.94
CA HIS A 200 -0.34 -13.09 5.61
C HIS A 200 0.76 -12.89 4.55
N LEU A 201 1.43 -11.73 4.55
CA LEU A 201 2.48 -11.40 3.58
C LEU A 201 3.73 -12.28 3.74
N LEU A 202 4.09 -12.67 4.96
CA LEU A 202 5.18 -13.61 5.24
C LEU A 202 4.98 -14.97 4.58
N VAL A 203 3.72 -15.35 4.30
CA VAL A 203 3.39 -16.57 3.54
C VAL A 203 3.33 -16.30 2.04
N ALA A 204 2.65 -15.23 1.63
CA ALA A 204 2.38 -14.95 0.22
C ALA A 204 3.66 -14.54 -0.56
N VAL A 205 4.49 -13.68 0.03
CA VAL A 205 5.66 -13.10 -0.64
C VAL A 205 6.67 -14.18 -1.08
N PRO A 206 7.16 -15.08 -0.20
CA PRO A 206 8.06 -16.16 -0.59
C PRO A 206 7.52 -17.02 -1.74
N LYS A 207 6.24 -17.41 -1.67
CA LYS A 207 5.58 -18.21 -2.71
C LYS A 207 5.59 -17.51 -4.06
N THR A 208 5.27 -16.22 -4.08
CA THR A 208 5.28 -15.44 -5.33
C THR A 208 6.68 -15.30 -5.92
N ILE A 209 7.69 -15.03 -5.10
CA ILE A 209 9.08 -14.87 -5.58
C ILE A 209 9.61 -16.20 -6.13
N ASP A 210 9.46 -17.29 -5.38
CA ASP A 210 9.94 -18.61 -5.79
C ASP A 210 9.29 -19.05 -7.12
N ARG A 211 7.97 -18.79 -7.26
CA ARG A 211 7.25 -19.06 -8.50
C ARG A 211 7.75 -18.18 -9.66
N ALA A 212 7.87 -16.88 -9.44
CA ALA A 212 8.30 -15.93 -10.46
C ALA A 212 9.72 -16.22 -10.95
N VAL A 213 10.64 -16.59 -10.06
CA VAL A 213 12.00 -16.99 -10.43
C VAL A 213 12.00 -18.26 -11.29
N ARG A 214 11.18 -19.27 -10.97
CA ARG A 214 11.07 -20.48 -11.78
C ARG A 214 10.48 -20.21 -13.17
N GLU A 215 9.43 -19.39 -13.23
CA GLU A 215 8.68 -19.16 -14.47
C GLU A 215 9.33 -18.12 -15.39
N LEU A 216 10.04 -17.13 -14.83
CA LEU A 216 10.47 -15.93 -15.57
C LEU A 216 11.98 -15.72 -15.58
N CYS A 217 12.74 -16.42 -14.73
CA CYS A 217 14.21 -16.36 -14.70
C CYS A 217 14.88 -17.71 -14.99
N GLY A 218 14.09 -18.77 -15.23
CA GLY A 218 14.54 -20.09 -15.66
C GLY A 218 14.89 -20.14 -17.15
#